data_AF-A0A537E9C6-F1
#
_entry.id   AF-A0A537E9C6-F1
#
_cell.length_a   1.000
_cell.length_b   1.000
_cell.length_c   1.000
_cell.angle_alpha   90.00
_cell.angle_beta   90.00
_cell.angle_gamma   90.00
#
_symmetry.space_group_name_H-M   'P 1'
#
loop_
_entity.id
_entity.type
_entity.pdbx_description
1 polymer ?
#
loop_
_entity_poly.entity_id
_entity_poly.type
_entity_poly.pdbx_seq_one_letter_code
_entity_poly.pdbx_strand_id
1 'polypeptide(L)' 'MKVSKQTVRRLAALQRSFHTKSMDETIEILVKRRRKETLDAVFGSDLKKTRKFTEEDRLEDRS' A
#
# COMPACT_ATOMS: atom_id res chain seq x y z
N MET A 1 -0.83 -9.82 21.88
CA MET A 1 0.04 -10.27 20.77
C MET A 1 1.49 -10.27 21.27
N LYS A 2 2.23 -11.39 21.22
CA LYS A 2 3.64 -11.43 21.64
C LYS A 2 4.53 -11.34 20.40
N VAL A 3 5.45 -10.38 20.39
CA VAL A 3 6.44 -10.19 19.32
C VAL A 3 7.85 -10.40 19.86
N SER A 4 8.78 -10.78 18.98
CA SER A 4 10.17 -11.01 19.38
C SER A 4 10.83 -9.72 19.90
N LYS A 5 11.81 -9.85 20.81
CA LYS A 5 12.62 -8.70 21.26
C LYS A 5 13.29 -7.97 20.10
N GLN A 6 13.66 -8.70 19.04
CA GLN A 6 14.26 -8.12 17.85
C GLN A 6 13.24 -7.26 17.08
N THR A 7 12.01 -7.71 16.95
CA THR A 7 10.92 -6.96 16.30
C THR A 7 10.64 -5.65 17.03
N VAL A 8 10.61 -5.68 18.37
CA VAL A 8 10.43 -4.46 19.19
C VAL A 8 11.58 -3.46 18.96
N ARG A 9 12.83 -3.92 18.89
CA ARG A 9 13.98 -3.04 18.59
C ARG A 9 13.87 -2.40 17.21
N ARG A 10 13.45 -3.15 16.20
CA ARG A 10 13.24 -2.62 14.84
C ARG A 10 12.09 -1.60 14.81
N LEU A 11 10.99 -1.88 15.51
CA LEU A 11 9.87 -0.95 15.63
C LEU A 11 10.29 0.35 16.33
N ALA A 12 11.07 0.29 17.40
CA ALA A 12 11.58 1.49 18.08
C ALA A 12 12.51 2.33 17.17
N ALA A 13 13.34 1.68 16.35
CA ALA A 13 14.16 2.38 15.36
C ALA A 13 13.30 3.06 14.29
N LEU A 14 12.24 2.38 13.82
CA LEU A 14 11.30 2.92 12.85
C LEU A 14 10.50 4.09 13.43
N GLN A 15 10.05 3.99 14.69
CA GLN A 15 9.38 5.08 15.40
C GLN A 15 10.22 6.36 15.38
N ARG A 16 11.53 6.24 15.64
CA ARG A 16 12.47 7.38 15.55
C ARG A 16 12.58 7.93 14.13
N SER A 17 12.69 7.07 13.12
CA SER A 17 12.78 7.52 11.73
C SER A 17 11.50 8.20 11.22
N PHE A 18 10.33 7.72 11.66
CA PHE A 18 9.03 8.26 11.27
C PHE A 18 8.57 9.40 12.19
N HIS A 19 9.31 9.70 13.26
CA HIS A 19 8.98 10.73 14.25
C HIS A 19 7.57 10.56 14.84
N THR A 20 7.11 9.31 15.00
CA THR A 20 5.75 9.01 15.47
C THR A 20 5.67 9.04 17.00
N LYS A 21 4.52 9.47 17.51
CA LYS A 21 4.28 9.66 18.94
C LYS A 21 4.09 8.33 19.68
N SER A 22 3.63 7.29 18.98
CA SER A 22 3.41 5.97 19.55
C SER A 22 3.89 4.85 18.63
N MET A 23 4.03 3.65 19.20
CA MET A 23 4.34 2.44 18.45
C MET A 23 3.17 2.00 17.56
N ASP A 24 1.93 2.23 18.01
CA ASP A 24 0.72 1.96 17.21
C ASP A 24 0.69 2.82 15.94
N GLU A 25 1.05 4.10 16.04
CA GLU A 25 1.14 4.98 14.86
C GLU A 25 2.21 4.49 13.87
N THR A 26 3.35 4.00 14.37
CA THR A 26 4.37 3.35 13.52
C THR A 26 3.78 2.12 12.81
N ILE A 27 3.04 1.28 13.53
CA ILE A 27 2.41 0.07 12.97
C ILE A 27 1.38 0.44 11.90
N GLU A 28 0.53 1.44 12.14
CA GLU A 28 -0.44 1.91 11.16
C GLU A 28 0.21 2.38 9.86
N ILE A 29 1.30 3.16 9.96
CA ILE A 29 2.05 3.62 8.79
C ILE A 29 2.61 2.44 8.01
N LEU A 30 3.20 1.46 8.68
CA LEU A 30 3.73 0.26 8.05
C LEU A 30 2.63 -0.55 7.34
N VAL A 31 1.47 -0.69 7.96
CA VAL A 31 0.30 -1.37 7.37
C VAL A 31 -0.19 -0.61 6.14
N LYS A 32 -0.35 0.71 6.23
CA LYS A 32 -0.78 1.56 5.10
C LYS A 32 0.19 1.47 3.94
N ARG A 33 1.50 1.54 4.22
CA ARG A 33 2.55 1.43 3.21
C ARG A 33 2.52 0.07 2.52
N ARG A 34 2.42 -1.03 3.28
CA ARG A 34 2.32 -2.36 2.71
C ARG A 34 1.07 -2.53 1.84
N ARG A 35 -0.08 -1.99 2.28
CA ARG A 35 -1.31 -2.00 1.47
C ARG A 35 -1.13 -1.25 0.16
N LYS A 36 -0.52 -0.07 0.21
CA LYS A 36 -0.21 0.72 -0.99
C LYS A 36 0.72 -0.06 -1.93
N GLU A 37 1.81 -0.62 -1.43
CA GLU A 37 2.75 -1.42 -2.23
C GLU A 37 2.06 -2.64 -2.86
N THR A 38 1.17 -3.31 -2.15
CA THR A 38 0.38 -4.42 -2.72
C THR A 38 -0.56 -3.93 -3.82
N LEU A 39 -1.26 -2.81 -3.62
CA LEU A 39 -2.12 -2.23 -4.64
C LEU A 39 -1.29 -1.80 -5.86
N ASP A 40 -0.15 -1.15 -5.66
CA ASP A 40 0.75 -0.75 -6.74
C ASP A 40 1.35 -1.97 -7.47
N ALA A 41 1.59 -3.09 -6.78
CA ALA A 41 2.03 -4.32 -7.45
C ALA A 41 0.92 -4.92 -8.35
N VAL A 42 -0.32 -4.93 -7.85
CA VAL A 42 -1.48 -5.48 -8.57
C VAL A 42 -1.91 -4.56 -9.73
N PHE A 43 -1.99 -3.25 -9.49
CA PHE A 43 -2.54 -2.27 -10.44
C PHE A 43 -1.47 -1.43 -11.17
N GLY A 44 -0.30 -1.21 -10.56
CA GLY A 44 0.77 -0.38 -11.13
C GLY A 44 1.51 -1.02 -12.31
N SER A 45 1.43 -2.34 -12.45
CA SER A 45 1.85 -3.06 -13.67
C SER A 45 0.97 -2.72 -14.88
N ASP A 46 -0.30 -2.38 -14.63
CA ASP A 46 -1.33 -2.22 -15.66
C ASP A 46 -1.48 -0.75 -16.13
N LEU A 47 -1.04 0.22 -15.32
CA LEU A 47 -1.04 1.64 -15.67
C LEU A 47 -0.19 1.98 -16.90
N LYS A 48 0.82 1.18 -17.25
CA LYS A 48 1.58 1.35 -18.50
C LYS A 48 0.90 0.70 -19.72
N LYS A 49 -0.08 -0.17 -19.51
CA LYS A 49 -0.79 -0.93 -20.54
C LYS A 49 -2.21 -0.43 -20.82
N THR A 50 -2.73 0.49 -20.03
CA THR A 50 -4.02 1.13 -20.31
C THR A 50 -3.92 1.99 -21.58
N ARG A 51 -4.22 1.36 -22.73
CA ARG A 51 -4.63 2.04 -23.96
C ARG A 51 -5.81 2.95 -23.63
N LYS A 52 -5.90 4.11 -24.28
CA LYS A 52 -7.05 5.02 -24.13
C LYS A 52 -8.34 4.25 -24.39
N PHE A 53 -9.28 4.34 -23.45
CA PHE A 53 -10.63 3.81 -23.60
C PHE A 53 -11.27 4.44 -24.84
N THR A 54 -11.63 3.61 -25.82
CA THR A 54 -12.22 4.01 -27.10
C THR A 54 -13.73 3.76 -27.10
N GLU A 55 -14.48 4.42 -28.00
CA GLU A 55 -15.95 4.23 -28.09
C GLU A 55 -16.33 2.76 -28.35
N GLU A 56 -15.45 1.98 -29.00
CA GLU A 56 -15.60 0.54 -29.23
C GLU A 56 -15.54 -0.32 -27.96
N ASP A 57 -14.93 0.20 -26.89
CA ASP A 57 -14.85 -0.48 -25.58
C ASP A 57 -16.13 -0.25 -24.75
N ARG A 58 -17.05 0.60 -25.24
CA ARG A 58 -18.36 0.79 -24.62
C ARG A 58 -19.25 -0.38 -25.01
N LEU A 59 -19.52 -1.26 -24.05
CA LEU A 59 -20.53 -2.33 -24.13
C LEU A 59 -21.98 -1.80 -24.26
N GLU A 60 -22.16 -0.54 -24.65
CA GLU A 60 -23.44 0.07 -24.94
C GLU A 60 -23.81 -0.19 -26.41
N ASP A 61 -23.96 -1.45 -26.78
CA ASP A 61 -25.00 -1.80 -27.75
C ASP A 61 -26.32 -1.86 -26.97
N ARG A 62 -26.86 -0.67 -26.69
CA ARG A 62 -28.24 -0.50 -26.26
C ARG A 62 -29.07 -0.20 -27.50
N SER A 63 -29.20 -1.20 -28.36
CA SER A 63 -30.21 -1.22 -29.41
C SER A 63 -31.62 -1.31 -28.81
#